data_AF-A0A2V6H5H3-F1
#
_entry.id   AF-A0A2V6H5H3-F1
#
_cell.length_a   1.000
_cell.length_b   1.000
_cell.length_c   1.000
_cell.angle_alpha   90.00
_cell.angle_beta   90.00
_cell.angle_gamma   90.00
#
_symmetry.space_group_name_H-M   'P 1'
#
loop_
_entity.id
_entity.type
_entity.pdbx_description
1 polymer ?
#
loop_
_entity_poly.entity_id
_entity_poly.type
_entity_poly.pdbx_seq_one_letter_code
_entity_poly.pdbx_strand_id
1 'polypeptide(L)'
;MKNSATTLQQMRPLLPVRLFNGCGALLERTRIPATRALAPDLIESAKRRCRLDDFGEGDFFEALSRLLESCQREAQLNLIGKIALRTDVLQTLCSRLQMERDRQLYPKIAQQEI
;
A
#
# COMPACT_ATOMS: atom_id res chain seq x y z
N MET A 1 13.42 -28.12 8.55
CA MET A 1 12.24 -27.30 8.90
C MET A 1 12.53 -25.88 8.44
N LYS A 2 11.95 -25.43 7.31
CA LYS A 2 12.17 -24.07 6.80
C LYS A 2 11.16 -23.18 7.51
N ASN A 3 11.65 -22.29 8.37
CA ASN A 3 10.82 -21.32 9.09
C ASN A 3 10.28 -20.32 8.06
N SER A 4 9.04 -20.53 7.62
CA SER A 4 8.32 -19.54 6.83
C SER A 4 8.11 -18.32 7.71
N ALA A 5 8.85 -17.25 7.41
CA ALA A 5 8.61 -15.94 8.00
C ALA A 5 7.14 -15.59 7.76
N THR A 6 6.38 -15.44 8.84
CA THR A 6 4.96 -15.10 8.79
C THR A 6 4.83 -13.69 8.21
N THR A 7 3.81 -13.47 7.38
CA THR A 7 3.55 -12.24 6.60
C THR A 7 3.69 -10.93 7.40
N LEU A 8 3.50 -10.99 8.73
CA LEU A 8 3.66 -9.86 9.66
C LEU A 8 5.11 -9.40 9.84
N GLN A 9 6.11 -10.28 9.75
CA GLN A 9 7.53 -9.89 9.86
C GLN A 9 8.05 -9.18 8.60
N GLN A 10 7.31 -9.29 7.50
CA GLN A 10 7.62 -8.66 6.22
C GLN A 10 7.10 -7.21 6.10
N MET A 11 6.24 -6.77 7.03
CA MET A 11 5.85 -5.35 7.18
C MET A 11 6.87 -4.55 8.01
N ARG A 12 8.17 -4.81 7.81
CA ARG A 12 9.18 -3.84 8.24
C ARG A 12 9.14 -2.70 7.22
N PRO A 13 9.02 -1.43 7.65
CA PRO A 13 9.20 -0.33 6.71
C PRO A 13 10.58 -0.51 6.08
N LEU A 14 10.63 -0.62 4.75
CA LEU A 14 11.88 -0.81 4.00
C LEU A 14 12.82 0.41 4.14
N LEU A 15 12.40 1.44 4.86
CA LEU A 15 13.05 2.75 4.93
C LEU A 15 13.22 3.19 6.39
N PRO A 16 14.47 3.43 6.85
CA PRO A 16 14.72 3.89 8.20
C PRO A 16 14.20 5.32 8.43
N VAL A 17 13.25 5.46 9.36
CA VAL A 17 12.54 6.71 9.75
C VAL A 17 13.49 7.85 10.15
N ARG A 18 14.75 7.56 10.48
CA ARG A 18 15.72 8.53 11.04
C ARG A 18 16.84 8.99 10.09
N LEU A 19 16.92 8.45 8.86
CA LEU A 19 18.00 8.77 7.90
C LEU A 19 17.63 9.86 6.87
N PHE A 20 16.41 10.43 6.92
CA PHE A 20 15.88 11.25 5.83
C PHE A 20 16.01 12.77 5.94
N ASN A 21 16.51 13.31 7.07
CA ASN A 21 16.56 14.77 7.26
C ASN A 21 17.62 15.50 6.41
N GLY A 22 18.48 14.79 5.65
CA GLY A 22 19.59 15.40 4.89
C GLY A 22 19.51 15.30 3.36
N CYS A 23 18.75 14.35 2.80
CA CYS A 23 18.79 14.07 1.35
C CYS A 23 17.65 14.70 0.55
N GLY A 24 16.66 15.32 1.21
CA GLY A 24 15.50 15.92 0.55
C GLY A 24 15.85 17.00 -0.47
N ALA A 25 16.83 17.85 -0.16
CA ALA A 25 17.23 18.97 -1.03
C ALA A 25 17.90 18.53 -2.35
N LEU A 26 18.46 17.31 -2.40
CA LEU A 26 19.14 16.79 -3.60
C LEU A 26 18.19 16.03 -4.52
N LEU A 27 17.09 15.45 -3.99
CA LEU A 27 16.08 14.75 -4.79
C LEU A 27 15.03 15.68 -5.42
N GLU A 28 14.88 16.93 -4.97
CA GLU A 28 13.97 17.89 -5.65
C GLU A 28 14.38 18.17 -7.11
N ARG A 29 15.65 17.91 -7.47
CA ARG A 29 16.14 18.04 -8.85
C ARG A 29 15.75 16.90 -9.77
N THR A 30 15.35 15.73 -9.24
CA THR A 30 14.79 14.67 -10.07
C THR A 30 13.29 14.92 -10.19
N ARG A 31 12.84 15.27 -11.40
CA ARG A 31 11.43 15.44 -11.76
C ARG A 31 10.72 14.08 -11.75
N ILE A 32 10.68 13.42 -10.60
CA ILE A 32 9.75 12.34 -10.33
C ILE A 32 8.42 13.05 -10.12
N PRO A 33 7.44 12.91 -11.02
CA PRO A 33 6.11 13.44 -10.75
C PRO A 33 5.56 12.62 -9.58
N ALA A 34 5.75 13.13 -8.36
CA ALA A 34 4.98 12.70 -7.20
C ALA A 34 3.55 13.22 -7.38
N THR A 35 2.88 12.69 -8.40
CA THR A 35 1.48 12.96 -8.68
C THR A 35 0.70 12.60 -7.44
N ARG A 36 -0.27 13.45 -7.11
CA ARG A 36 -1.22 13.27 -6.02
C ARG A 36 -1.68 11.81 -5.97
N ALA A 37 -1.49 11.16 -4.82
CA ALA A 37 -1.91 9.78 -4.62
C ALA A 37 -3.45 9.77 -4.47
N LEU A 38 -4.17 9.55 -5.57
CA LEU A 38 -5.63 9.44 -5.58
C LEU A 38 -6.04 7.97 -5.48
N ALA A 39 -7.10 7.69 -4.71
CA ALA A 39 -7.58 6.32 -4.50
C ALA A 39 -7.86 5.56 -5.82
N PRO A 40 -8.55 6.14 -6.82
CA PRO A 40 -8.80 5.45 -8.10
C PRO A 40 -7.51 5.05 -8.83
N ASP A 41 -6.50 5.93 -8.84
CA ASP A 41 -5.23 5.66 -9.52
C ASP A 41 -4.46 4.52 -8.86
N LEU A 42 -4.49 4.45 -7.54
CA LEU A 42 -3.81 3.40 -6.77
C LEU A 42 -4.53 2.06 -6.92
N ILE A 43 -5.87 2.07 -6.92
CA ILE A 43 -6.68 0.88 -7.17
C ILE A 43 -6.39 0.32 -8.57
N GLU A 44 -6.46 1.16 -9.61
CA GLU A 44 -6.17 0.73 -10.98
C GLU A 44 -4.72 0.28 -11.16
N SER A 45 -3.78 0.88 -10.42
CA SER A 45 -2.39 0.43 -10.41
C SER A 45 -2.23 -0.94 -9.75
N ALA A 46 -2.93 -1.19 -8.63
CA ALA A 46 -2.92 -2.47 -7.95
C ALA A 46 -3.54 -3.57 -8.81
N LYS A 47 -4.69 -3.30 -9.45
CA LYS A 47 -5.33 -4.23 -10.38
C LYS A 47 -4.40 -4.66 -11.51
N ARG A 48 -3.77 -3.67 -12.17
CA ARG A 48 -2.79 -3.93 -13.24
C ARG A 48 -1.58 -4.73 -12.77
N ARG A 49 -1.06 -4.42 -11.57
CA ARG A 49 0.11 -5.10 -11.00
C ARG A 49 -0.18 -6.55 -10.62
N CYS A 50 -1.37 -6.81 -10.06
CA CYS A 50 -1.75 -8.15 -9.62
C CYS A 50 -2.45 -8.98 -10.70
N ARG A 51 -2.95 -8.34 -11.76
CA ARG A 51 -3.87 -8.94 -12.75
C ARG A 51 -5.11 -9.54 -12.08
N LEU A 52 -5.64 -8.82 -11.09
CA LEU A 52 -6.83 -9.16 -10.33
C LEU A 52 -7.68 -7.90 -10.20
N ASP A 53 -9.00 -8.04 -10.14
CA ASP A 53 -9.95 -6.93 -10.07
C ASP A 53 -10.93 -7.03 -8.89
N ASP A 54 -10.97 -8.18 -8.23
CA ASP A 54 -11.82 -8.45 -7.09
C ASP A 54 -11.14 -8.14 -5.75
N PHE A 55 -11.62 -7.07 -5.10
CA PHE A 55 -11.21 -6.66 -3.76
C PHE A 55 -12.12 -7.21 -2.66
N GLY A 56 -13.08 -8.08 -2.99
CA GLY A 56 -14.01 -8.67 -2.04
C GLY A 56 -15.04 -7.68 -1.52
N GLU A 57 -15.78 -8.12 -0.51
CA GLU A 57 -16.87 -7.35 0.09
C GLU A 57 -16.36 -6.19 0.98
N GLY A 58 -17.20 -5.16 1.10
CA GLY A 58 -16.97 -3.99 1.94
C GLY A 58 -16.49 -2.76 1.18
N ASP A 59 -16.95 -1.59 1.63
CA ASP A 59 -16.56 -0.30 1.05
C ASP A 59 -15.28 0.23 1.71
N PHE A 60 -14.13 -0.29 1.28
CA PHE A 60 -12.82 0.25 1.69
C PHE A 60 -12.44 1.51 0.91
N PHE A 61 -13.17 1.84 -0.17
CA PHE A 61 -12.84 2.95 -1.06
C PHE A 61 -13.00 4.29 -0.35
N GLU A 62 -14.09 4.47 0.41
CA GLU A 62 -14.31 5.69 1.19
C GLU A 62 -13.19 5.89 2.22
N ALA A 63 -12.88 4.85 3.01
CA ALA A 63 -11.85 4.91 4.04
C ALA A 63 -10.46 5.22 3.44
N LEU A 64 -10.12 4.60 2.30
CA LEU A 64 -8.88 4.88 1.58
C LEU A 64 -8.84 6.33 1.08
N SER A 65 -9.94 6.84 0.53
CA SER A 65 -10.03 8.20 0.03
C SER A 65 -9.82 9.22 1.15
N ARG A 66 -10.45 9.00 2.31
CA ARG A 66 -10.28 9.85 3.51
C ARG A 66 -8.86 9.81 4.05
N LEU A 67 -8.22 8.64 4.08
CA LEU A 67 -6.82 8.50 4.49
C LEU A 67 -5.90 9.34 3.58
N LEU A 68 -6.03 9.19 2.26
CA LEU A 68 -5.20 9.91 1.31
C LEU A 68 -5.44 11.43 1.37
N GLU A 69 -6.68 11.85 1.61
CA GLU A 69 -7.02 13.26 1.80
C GLU A 69 -6.37 13.82 3.08
N SER A 70 -6.47 13.14 4.23
CA SER A 70 -5.82 13.57 5.48
C SER A 70 -4.30 13.61 5.33
N CYS A 71 -3.69 12.58 4.71
CA CYS A 71 -2.25 12.60 4.43
C CYS A 71 -1.81 13.78 3.55
N GLN A 72 -2.69 14.25 2.66
CA GLN A 72 -2.39 15.39 1.81
C GLN A 72 -2.59 16.73 2.52
N ARG A 73 -3.65 16.86 3.33
CA ARG A 73 -4.04 18.12 3.97
C ARG A 73 -3.29 18.39 5.26
N GLU A 74 -3.05 17.36 6.06
CA GLU A 74 -2.64 17.50 7.46
C GLU A 74 -1.20 17.06 7.68
N ALA A 75 -0.72 16.02 6.99
CA ALA A 75 0.58 15.43 7.28
C ALA A 75 1.78 16.15 6.65
N GLN A 76 1.56 17.18 5.81
CA GLN A 76 2.59 17.97 5.11
C GLN A 76 3.77 17.11 4.58
N LEU A 77 3.46 15.96 3.98
CA LEU A 77 4.47 14.98 3.61
C LEU A 77 5.49 15.59 2.63
N ASN A 78 6.78 15.45 2.95
CA ASN A 78 7.85 15.70 1.99
C ASN A 78 7.81 14.66 0.86
N LEU A 79 8.62 14.87 -0.19
CA LEU A 79 8.65 13.99 -1.37
C LEU A 79 8.81 12.50 -1.00
N ILE A 80 9.64 12.20 -0.01
CA ILE A 80 9.93 10.84 0.42
C ILE A 80 8.72 10.24 1.15
N GLY A 81 8.07 11.02 2.02
CA GLY A 81 6.82 10.63 2.66
C GLY A 81 5.71 10.33 1.64
N LYS A 82 5.61 11.10 0.56
CA LYS A 82 4.66 10.85 -0.53
C LYS A 82 4.95 9.53 -1.26
N ILE A 83 6.23 9.24 -1.53
CA ILE A 83 6.65 7.99 -2.18
C ILE A 83 6.38 6.80 -1.25
N ALA A 84 6.70 6.91 0.03
CA ALA A 84 6.45 5.88 1.03
C ALA A 84 4.96 5.56 1.13
N LEU A 85 4.11 6.59 1.33
CA LEU A 85 2.66 6.44 1.38
C LEU A 85 2.12 5.72 0.15
N ARG A 86 2.51 6.14 -1.05
CA ARG A 86 2.08 5.51 -2.30
C ARG A 86 2.51 4.04 -2.36
N THR A 87 3.74 3.73 -1.96
CA THR A 87 4.28 2.37 -1.97
C THR A 87 3.52 1.46 -1.01
N ASP A 88 3.29 1.94 0.21
CA ASP A 88 2.60 1.17 1.26
C ASP A 88 1.14 0.92 0.88
N VAL A 89 0.42 1.95 0.43
CA VAL A 89 -0.98 1.80 -0.01
C VAL A 89 -1.09 0.83 -1.19
N LEU A 90 -0.20 0.92 -2.18
CA LEU A 90 -0.21 -0.03 -3.31
C LEU A 90 0.05 -1.45 -2.84
N GLN A 91 0.99 -1.65 -1.91
CA GLN A 91 1.28 -2.97 -1.36
C GLN A 91 0.06 -3.53 -0.63
N THR A 92 -0.61 -2.73 0.20
CA THR A 92 -1.84 -3.14 0.91
C THR A 92 -2.96 -3.52 -0.05
N LEU A 93 -3.17 -2.73 -1.12
CA LEU A 93 -4.17 -3.04 -2.15
C LEU A 93 -3.85 -4.35 -2.88
N CYS A 94 -2.58 -4.58 -3.23
CA CYS A 94 -2.14 -5.82 -3.85
C CYS A 94 -2.37 -7.02 -2.91
N SER A 95 -2.05 -6.87 -1.62
CA SER A 95 -2.31 -7.91 -0.63
C SER A 95 -3.80 -8.22 -0.50
N ARG A 96 -4.67 -7.20 -0.52
CA ARG A 96 -6.13 -7.41 -0.48
C ARG A 96 -6.62 -8.23 -1.69
N LEU A 97 -6.21 -7.88 -2.91
CA LEU A 97 -6.54 -8.65 -4.13
C LEU A 97 -6.08 -10.11 -4.03
N GLN A 98 -4.85 -10.33 -3.56
CA GLN A 98 -4.30 -11.67 -3.40
C GLN A 98 -5.06 -12.48 -2.35
N MET A 99 -5.40 -11.86 -1.21
CA MET A 99 -6.17 -12.48 -0.15
C MET A 99 -7.55 -12.93 -0.65
N GLU A 100 -8.25 -12.09 -1.42
CA GLU A 100 -9.56 -12.46 -1.95
C GLU A 100 -9.50 -13.59 -2.97
N ARG A 101 -8.55 -13.52 -3.91
CA ARG A 101 -8.28 -14.64 -4.81
C ARG A 101 -7.97 -15.93 -4.03
N ASP A 102 -7.14 -15.85 -2.99
CA ASP A 102 -6.76 -17.02 -2.20
C ASP A 102 -7.97 -17.58 -1.41
N ARG A 103 -8.88 -16.73 -0.92
CA ARG A 103 -10.16 -17.16 -0.32
C ARG A 103 -11.05 -17.90 -1.31
N GLN A 104 -11.10 -17.45 -2.57
CA GLN A 104 -11.85 -18.12 -3.64
C GLN A 104 -11.24 -19.47 -4.01
N LEU A 105 -9.90 -19.53 -4.14
CA LEU A 105 -9.18 -20.76 -4.49
C LEU A 105 -9.16 -21.80 -3.36
N TYR A 106 -9.17 -21.33 -2.11
CA TYR A 106 -9.08 -22.19 -0.93
C TYR A 106 -10.18 -21.85 0.11
N PRO A 107 -11.45 -22.23 -0.15
CA PRO A 107 -12.57 -21.89 0.74
C PRO A 107 -12.42 -22.34 2.19
N LYS A 108 -11.60 -23.38 2.43
CA LYS A 108 -11.27 -23.87 3.78
C LYS A 108 -10.59 -22.82 4.66
N ILE A 109 -9.90 -21.84 4.07
CA ILE A 109 -9.28 -20.72 4.81
C ILE A 109 -10.35 -19.94 5.60
N ALA A 110 -11.53 -19.74 5.01
CA ALA A 110 -12.62 -18.99 5.64
C ALA A 110 -13.35 -19.78 6.73
N GLN A 111 -13.14 -21.09 6.81
CA GLN A 111 -13.81 -22.00 7.75
C GLN A 111 -12.95 -22.30 8.99
N GLN A 112 -11.73 -21.77 9.04
CA GLN A 112 -10.82 -21.98 10.15
C GLN A 112 -11.24 -21.12 11.36
N GLU A 113 -11.31 -21.75 12.53
CA GLU A 113 -11.54 -21.05 13.81
C GLU A 113 -10.34 -20.17 14.18
N ILE A 114 -10.62 -18.99 14.73
CA ILE A 114 -9.64 -17.95 15.10
C ILE A 114 -9.37 -17.98 16.61
#